data_AF-A0A1S3DWZ6-F1
#
_entry.id   AF-A0A1S3DWZ6-F1
#
_cell.length_a   1.000
_cell.length_b   1.000
_cell.length_c   1.000
_cell.angle_alpha   90.00
_cell.angle_beta   90.00
_cell.angle_gamma   90.00
#
_symmetry.space_group_name_H-M   'P 1'
#
loop_
_entity.id
_entity.type
_entity.pdbx_description
1 polymer ?
#
loop_
_entity_poly.entity_id
_entity_poly.type
_entity_poly.pdbx_seq_one_letter_code
_entity_poly.pdbx_strand_id
1 'polypeptide(L)'
;MVSELWNARPQVATTGTCCLVGVIFQQTLFIANVGDYRVVLGKKVGNTGGVAAIQLSTEHNANFEGVRQELRELHPYDPQIVVLKHGVWRVKGIIQDNRLVCVPHCFPSSR
;
A
#
# COMPACT_ATOMS: atom_id res chain seq x y z
N MET A 1 9.28 4.02 -19.86
CA MET A 1 8.95 3.76 -18.43
C MET A 1 9.31 5.00 -17.60
N VAL A 2 8.77 5.20 -16.38
CA VAL A 2 9.04 6.41 -15.54
C VAL A 2 10.53 6.76 -15.43
N SER A 3 11.40 5.75 -15.48
CA SER A 3 12.86 5.88 -15.51
C SER A 3 13.42 6.76 -16.64
N GLU A 4 12.76 6.80 -17.80
CA GLU A 4 13.16 7.63 -18.95
C GLU A 4 12.89 9.12 -18.74
N LEU A 5 12.00 9.46 -17.79
CA LEU A 5 11.60 10.83 -17.50
C LEU A 5 12.34 11.44 -16.30
N TRP A 6 13.19 10.69 -15.59
CA TRP A 6 13.83 11.16 -14.36
C TRP A 6 14.65 12.44 -14.54
N ASN A 7 15.49 12.50 -15.57
CA ASN A 7 16.36 13.65 -15.80
C ASN A 7 15.58 14.88 -16.29
N ALA A 8 14.49 14.67 -17.02
CA ALA A 8 13.70 15.76 -17.61
C ALA A 8 12.59 16.27 -16.67
N ARG A 9 12.03 15.40 -15.82
CA ARG A 9 10.89 15.68 -14.94
C ARG A 9 11.04 14.90 -13.62
N PRO A 10 11.93 15.32 -12.71
CA PRO A 10 12.20 14.63 -11.45
C PRO A 10 10.96 14.51 -10.54
N GLN A 11 9.98 15.39 -10.71
CA GLN A 11 8.69 15.35 -10.01
C GLN A 11 7.91 14.04 -10.25
N VAL A 12 8.11 13.41 -11.41
CA VAL A 12 7.47 12.13 -11.77
C VAL A 12 8.14 10.98 -11.00
N ALA A 13 9.40 11.14 -10.56
CA ALA A 13 10.14 10.18 -9.74
C ALA A 13 9.62 10.07 -8.30
N THR A 14 8.95 11.11 -7.82
CA THR A 14 8.51 11.23 -6.42
C THR A 14 7.01 11.01 -6.28
N THR A 15 6.30 10.81 -7.40
CA THR A 15 4.85 10.67 -7.41
C THR A 15 4.45 9.20 -7.44
N GLY A 16 3.95 8.71 -6.32
CA GLY A 16 3.33 7.39 -6.23
C GLY A 16 1.84 7.42 -6.59
N THR A 17 1.30 6.29 -7.03
CA THR A 17 -0.14 6.08 -7.19
C THR A 17 -0.57 4.87 -6.36
N CYS A 18 -1.77 4.94 -5.81
CA CYS A 18 -2.47 3.79 -5.26
C CYS A 18 -3.37 3.20 -6.34
N CYS A 19 -3.50 1.88 -6.38
CA CYS A 19 -4.36 1.19 -7.33
C CYS A 19 -5.17 0.12 -6.62
N LEU A 20 -6.49 0.15 -6.84
CA LEU A 20 -7.41 -0.88 -6.40
C LEU A 20 -8.13 -1.45 -7.62
N VAL A 21 -8.09 -2.76 -7.77
CA VAL A 21 -8.76 -3.49 -8.85
C VAL A 21 -9.71 -4.51 -8.25
N GLY A 22 -10.95 -4.50 -8.72
CA GLY A 22 -11.96 -5.49 -8.38
C GLY A 22 -12.48 -6.19 -9.64
N VAL A 23 -12.54 -7.52 -9.61
CA VAL A 23 -13.06 -8.34 -10.71
C VAL A 23 -14.16 -9.24 -10.18
N ILE A 24 -15.33 -9.23 -10.82
CA ILE A 24 -16.43 -10.16 -10.52
C ILE A 24 -16.48 -11.20 -11.62
N PHE A 25 -16.27 -12.47 -11.24
CA PHE A 25 -16.36 -13.60 -12.15
C PHE A 25 -17.04 -14.78 -11.46
N GLN A 26 -18.09 -15.32 -12.10
CA GLN A 26 -18.86 -16.47 -11.59
C GLN A 26 -19.23 -16.33 -10.10
N GLN A 27 -19.87 -15.22 -9.73
CA GLN A 27 -20.29 -14.90 -8.34
C GLN A 27 -19.13 -14.76 -7.33
N THR A 28 -17.89 -14.77 -7.78
CA THR A 28 -16.70 -14.57 -6.94
C THR A 28 -16.16 -13.17 -7.17
N LEU A 29 -15.87 -12.45 -6.08
CA LEU A 29 -15.22 -11.13 -6.10
C LEU A 29 -13.72 -11.31 -5.81
N PHE A 30 -12.89 -10.98 -6.79
CA PHE A 30 -11.44 -10.90 -6.65
C PHE A 30 -11.02 -9.46 -6.45
N ILE A 31 -10.11 -9.23 -5.50
CA ILE A 31 -9.61 -7.89 -5.17
C ILE A 31 -8.08 -7.92 -5.23
N ALA A 32 -7.49 -6.97 -5.94
CA ALA A 32 -6.06 -6.69 -5.91
C ALA A 32 -5.85 -5.23 -5.47
N ASN A 33 -5.12 -5.04 -4.37
CA ASN A 33 -4.88 -3.72 -3.78
C ASN A 33 -3.38 -3.45 -3.67
N VAL A 34 -2.95 -2.29 -4.19
CA VAL A 34 -1.60 -1.75 -4.05
C VAL A 34 -1.72 -0.29 -3.60
N GLY A 35 -1.78 -0.08 -2.29
CA GLY A 35 -1.98 1.25 -1.72
C GLY A 35 -2.54 1.20 -0.31
N ASP A 36 -3.03 2.36 0.10
CA ASP A 36 -3.69 2.65 1.37
C ASP A 36 -5.23 2.47 1.30
N TYR A 37 -5.76 2.14 0.13
CA TYR A 37 -7.18 1.90 -0.03
C TYR A 37 -7.64 0.73 0.85
N ARG A 38 -8.80 0.91 1.48
CA ARG A 38 -9.49 -0.13 2.25
C ARG A 38 -10.70 -0.62 1.46
N VAL A 39 -10.86 -1.93 1.37
CA VAL A 39 -12.01 -2.57 0.72
C VAL A 39 -12.95 -3.12 1.77
N VAL A 40 -14.22 -2.74 1.67
CA VAL A 40 -15.29 -3.20 2.56
C VAL A 40 -16.44 -3.73 1.72
N LEU A 41 -16.89 -4.93 2.02
CA LEU A 41 -18.05 -5.57 1.40
C LEU A 41 -19.28 -5.42 2.31
N GLY A 42 -20.34 -4.85 1.76
CA GLY A 42 -21.65 -4.84 2.39
C GLY A 42 -22.36 -6.18 2.18
N LYS A 43 -22.62 -6.91 3.26
CA LYS A 43 -23.41 -8.15 3.24
C LYS A 43 -24.75 -7.92 3.93
N LYS A 44 -25.86 -8.14 3.23
CA LYS A 44 -27.19 -8.12 3.84
C LYS A 44 -27.30 -9.20 4.92
N VAL A 45 -27.80 -8.84 6.10
CA VAL A 45 -27.98 -9.75 7.24
C VAL A 45 -29.45 -9.95 7.53
N GLY A 46 -29.90 -11.21 7.49
CA GLY A 46 -31.27 -11.61 7.80
C GLY A 46 -32.33 -10.97 6.88
N ASN A 47 -33.58 -11.00 7.35
CA ASN A 47 -34.74 -10.46 6.63
C ASN A 47 -35.07 -9.01 7.00
N THR A 48 -34.39 -8.43 7.99
CA THR A 48 -34.66 -7.10 8.54
C THR A 48 -34.05 -5.95 7.74
N GLY A 49 -33.31 -6.24 6.66
CA GLY A 49 -32.72 -5.21 5.79
C GLY A 49 -31.40 -4.62 6.28
N GLY A 50 -30.84 -5.11 7.39
CA GLY A 50 -29.53 -4.68 7.88
C GLY A 50 -28.39 -5.07 6.95
N VAL A 51 -27.31 -4.26 6.92
CA VAL A 51 -26.09 -4.54 6.14
C VAL A 51 -24.91 -4.60 7.11
N ALA A 52 -24.20 -5.73 7.12
CA ALA A 52 -22.92 -5.88 7.79
C ALA A 52 -21.78 -5.41 6.87
N ALA A 53 -20.84 -4.66 7.43
CA ALA A 53 -19.60 -4.27 6.76
C ALA A 53 -18.52 -5.33 7.04
N ILE A 54 -18.01 -5.96 5.99
CA ILE A 54 -16.94 -6.97 6.06
C ILE A 54 -15.70 -6.39 5.39
N GLN A 55 -14.64 -6.15 6.15
CA GLN A 55 -13.37 -5.70 5.59
C GLN A 55 -12.72 -6.83 4.79
N LEU A 56 -12.36 -6.56 3.55
CA LEU A 56 -11.74 -7.52 2.62
C LEU A 56 -10.23 -7.32 2.43
N SER A 57 -9.68 -6.18 2.84
CA SER A 57 -8.25 -5.89 2.73
C SER A 57 -7.66 -5.47 4.06
N THR A 58 -6.48 -5.99 4.39
CA THR A 58 -5.65 -5.45 5.47
C THR A 58 -4.90 -4.22 4.97
N GLU A 59 -4.73 -3.24 5.85
CA GLU A 59 -3.93 -2.04 5.55
C GLU A 59 -2.45 -2.34 5.67
N HIS A 60 -1.66 -1.84 4.73
CA HIS A 60 -0.20 -1.97 4.74
C HIS A 60 0.46 -0.64 5.15
N ASN A 61 0.09 -0.15 6.34
CA ASN A 61 0.60 1.09 6.92
C ASN A 61 1.74 0.82 7.90
N ALA A 62 2.83 1.58 7.84
CA ALA A 62 4.00 1.47 8.70
C ALA A 62 3.72 1.76 10.18
N ASN A 63 2.57 2.33 10.53
CA ASN A 63 2.16 2.42 11.94
C ASN A 63 1.80 1.05 12.53
N PHE A 64 1.45 0.06 11.72
CA PHE A 64 1.22 -1.31 12.19
C PHE A 64 2.55 -2.05 12.38
N GLU A 65 2.72 -2.68 13.54
CA GLU A 65 3.96 -3.40 13.87
C GLU A 65 4.29 -4.54 12.90
N GLY A 66 3.30 -5.35 12.52
CA GLY A 66 3.51 -6.45 11.56
C GLY A 66 4.08 -5.96 10.22
N VAL A 67 3.61 -4.82 9.71
CA VAL A 67 4.13 -4.20 8.49
C VAL A 67 5.57 -3.72 8.68
N ARG A 68 5.92 -3.19 9.86
CA ARG A 68 7.30 -2.78 10.19
C ARG A 68 8.25 -3.97 10.26
N GLN A 69 7.78 -5.10 10.78
CA GLN A 69 8.57 -6.33 10.84
C GLN A 69 8.81 -6.90 9.44
N GLU A 70 7.75 -7.06 8.64
CA GLU A 70 7.85 -7.51 7.24
C GLU A 70 8.82 -6.64 6.43
N LEU A 71 8.73 -5.32 6.58
CA LEU A 71 9.62 -4.37 5.92
C LEU A 71 11.09 -4.58 6.25
N ARG A 72 11.41 -4.85 7.52
CA ARG A 72 12.77 -5.11 7.99
C ARG A 72 13.29 -6.46 7.50
N GLU A 73 12.43 -7.47 7.48
CA GLU A 73 12.78 -8.82 6.98
C GLU A 73 13.07 -8.81 5.48
N LEU A 74 12.31 -8.02 4.70
CA LEU A 74 12.56 -7.84 3.26
C LEU A 74 13.79 -6.98 2.96
N HIS A 75 14.20 -6.09 3.89
CA HIS A 75 15.31 -5.16 3.71
C HIS A 75 16.31 -5.22 4.87
N PRO A 76 16.98 -6.38 5.10
CA PRO A 76 17.81 -6.60 6.28
C PRO A 76 19.06 -5.69 6.33
N TYR A 77 19.46 -5.14 5.19
CA TYR A 77 20.63 -4.25 5.06
C TYR A 77 20.28 -2.75 5.00
N ASP A 78 18.99 -2.40 5.12
CA ASP A 78 18.55 -1.00 5.14
C ASP A 78 18.02 -0.65 6.54
N PRO A 79 18.88 -0.18 7.47
CA PRO A 79 18.45 0.17 8.82
C PRO A 79 17.50 1.38 8.85
N GLN A 80 17.37 2.12 7.75
CA GLN A 80 16.48 3.26 7.62
C GLN A 80 15.17 2.93 6.90
N ILE A 81 14.91 1.65 6.59
CA ILE A 81 13.70 1.24 5.87
C ILE A 81 12.42 1.72 6.56
N VAL A 82 12.40 1.74 7.89
CA VAL A 82 11.27 2.20 8.71
C VAL A 82 11.79 3.10 9.82
N VAL A 83 11.36 4.37 9.84
CA VAL A 83 11.80 5.37 10.80
C VAL A 83 10.62 6.09 11.44
N LEU A 84 10.75 6.42 12.73
CA LEU A 84 9.81 7.27 13.44
C LEU A 84 10.18 8.74 13.22
N LYS A 85 9.31 9.51 12.57
CA LYS A 85 9.54 10.93 12.29
C LYS A 85 8.32 11.73 12.74
N HIS A 86 8.51 12.78 13.54
CA HIS A 86 7.39 13.60 14.05
C HIS A 86 6.24 12.77 14.66
N GLY A 87 6.55 11.72 15.44
CA GLY A 87 5.55 10.87 16.10
C GLY A 87 4.84 9.86 15.21
N VAL A 88 5.24 9.71 13.94
CA VAL A 88 4.59 8.82 12.97
C VAL A 88 5.62 7.94 12.26
N TRP A 89 5.33 6.65 12.12
CA TRP A 89 6.20 5.70 11.42
C TRP A 89 6.10 5.89 9.91
N ARG A 90 7.26 5.97 9.25
CA ARG A 90 7.37 6.18 7.81
C ARG A 90 8.39 5.23 7.19
N VAL A 91 8.08 4.75 6.00
CA VAL A 91 9.00 4.04 5.12
C VAL A 91 10.01 5.05 4.56
N LYS A 92 11.30 4.82 4.83
CA LYS A 92 12.43 5.72 4.49
C LYS A 92 12.25 7.18 4.92
N GLY A 93 11.35 7.45 5.87
CA GLY A 93 11.05 8.80 6.34
C GLY A 93 10.16 9.63 5.41
N ILE A 94 9.60 9.02 4.36
CA ILE A 94 8.85 9.71 3.30
C ILE A 94 7.35 9.41 3.42
N ILE A 95 6.96 8.14 3.32
CA ILE A 95 5.55 7.71 3.19
C ILE A 95 5.15 6.81 4.35
N GLN A 96 3.86 6.78 4.71
CA GLN A 96 3.37 5.88 5.76
C GLN A 96 3.00 4.50 5.20
N ASP A 97 2.58 4.39 3.94
CA ASP A 97 2.19 3.11 3.36
C ASP A 97 3.33 2.42 2.61
N ASN A 98 3.37 1.10 2.72
CA ASN A 98 4.44 0.27 2.18
C ASN A 98 4.27 -0.05 0.69
N ARG A 99 3.05 0.09 0.15
CA ARG A 99 2.72 -0.32 -1.23
C ARG A 99 2.24 0.85 -2.07
N LEU A 100 3.16 1.70 -2.52
CA LEU A 100 2.86 2.66 -3.59
C LEU A 100 3.42 2.14 -4.92
N VAL A 101 2.63 2.20 -5.98
CA VAL A 101 2.99 1.64 -7.29
C VAL A 101 4.18 2.36 -7.95
N CYS A 102 4.56 3.57 -7.51
CA CYS A 102 5.55 4.39 -8.22
C CYS A 102 6.35 5.38 -7.34
N VAL A 103 6.89 4.98 -6.18
CA VAL A 103 7.97 5.80 -5.55
C VAL A 103 9.32 5.12 -5.79
N PRO A 104 9.93 5.26 -6.99
CA PRO A 104 11.21 4.66 -7.29
C PRO A 104 12.34 5.11 -6.35
N HIS A 105 12.18 6.25 -5.68
CA HIS A 105 13.12 6.68 -4.65
C HIS A 105 13.03 5.85 -3.35
N CYS A 106 11.87 5.26 -3.05
CA CYS A 106 11.69 4.40 -1.88
C CYS A 106 12.22 2.99 -2.12
N PHE A 107 12.02 2.44 -3.31
CA PHE A 107 12.47 1.09 -3.67
C PHE A 107 13.15 1.16 -5.04
N PRO A 108 14.44 1.56 -5.09
CA PRO A 108 15.19 1.42 -6.33
C PRO A 108 15.17 -0.06 -6.72
N SER A 109 14.73 -0.37 -7.93
CA SER A 109 14.71 -1.76 -8.40
C SER A 109 16.11 -2.33 -8.24
N SER A 110 16.24 -3.42 -7.49
CA SER A 110 17.45 -4.23 -7.48
C SER A 110 17.65 -4.78 -8.89
N ARG A 111 18.53 -4.12 -9.66
CA ARG A 111 19.29 -4.74 -10.74
C ARG A 111 20.75 -4.71 -10.33
#